data_AF-A0A956WA60-F1
#
_entry.id   AF-A0A956WA60-F1
#
_cell.length_a   1.000
_cell.length_b   1.000
_cell.length_c   1.000
_cell.angle_alpha   90.00
_cell.angle_beta   90.00
_cell.angle_gamma   90.00
#
_symmetry.space_group_name_H-M   'P 1'
#
loop_
_entity.id
_entity.type
_entity.pdbx_description
1 polymer ?
#
loop_
_entity_poly.entity_id
_entity_poly.type
_entity_poly.pdbx_seq_one_letter_code
_entity_poly.pdbx_strand_id
1 'polypeptide(L)'
;MSLQVVQSRIRGFISLTAHPDGCAANVREQIEVIERGGLEGSIGTALVVGSTTGYGLASALTTCFGYGAKTLGVGFEKEPTDDKTGTAGWYNAAEASRLAHERGLTYRTINGDAFDPATKQEVIDALKAGDFGPVDVFIYSLAAPRRKGADGTVWNSVLKPIGEPYHGKAFDLRSETVSEASIEA
;
A
#
# COMPACT_ATOMS: atom_id res chain seq x y z
N MET A 1 -0.24 -18.10 15.33
CA MET A 1 -0.66 -17.03 16.26
C MET A 1 -1.80 -17.52 17.12
N SER A 2 -1.71 -17.30 18.43
CA SER A 2 -2.88 -17.42 19.31
C SER A 2 -3.89 -16.31 18.96
N LEU A 3 -5.19 -16.59 19.16
CA LEU A 3 -6.22 -15.56 19.02
C LEU A 3 -5.99 -14.46 20.05
N GLN A 4 -5.99 -13.20 19.60
CA GLN A 4 -5.77 -12.02 20.43
C GLN A 4 -6.86 -10.98 20.16
N VAL A 5 -7.25 -10.25 21.20
CA VAL A 5 -8.13 -9.07 21.06
C VAL A 5 -7.27 -7.89 20.63
N VAL A 6 -7.44 -7.44 19.38
CA VAL A 6 -6.72 -6.28 18.85
C VAL A 6 -7.45 -5.00 19.26
N GLN A 7 -6.82 -4.19 20.10
CA GLN A 7 -7.33 -2.87 20.50
C GLN A 7 -6.65 -1.74 19.73
N SER A 8 -7.38 -0.67 19.46
CA SER A 8 -6.83 0.54 18.86
C SER A 8 -5.77 1.17 19.77
N ARG A 9 -4.56 1.37 19.23
CA ARG A 9 -3.45 2.06 19.91
C ARG A 9 -2.93 3.18 19.04
N ILE A 10 -3.48 4.38 19.20
CA ILE A 10 -3.19 5.56 18.36
C ILE A 10 -2.35 6.58 19.13
N ARG A 11 -1.35 7.17 18.46
CA ARG A 11 -0.52 8.27 18.97
C ARG A 11 -0.40 9.35 17.89
N GLY A 12 -1.18 10.43 18.03
CA GLY A 12 -1.29 11.44 16.96
C GLY A 12 -1.84 10.80 15.69
N PHE A 13 -1.13 10.93 14.57
CA PHE A 13 -1.50 10.32 13.29
C PHE A 13 -0.99 8.88 13.10
N ILE A 14 -0.38 8.26 14.11
CA ILE A 14 0.19 6.91 14.01
C ILE A 14 -0.70 5.91 14.75
N SER A 15 -1.26 4.95 14.04
CA SER A 15 -1.79 3.72 14.65
C SER A 15 -0.68 2.69 14.80
N LEU A 16 -0.51 2.13 16.00
CA LEU A 16 0.49 1.10 16.31
C LEU A 16 -0.03 -0.33 16.08
N THR A 17 -1.32 -0.47 15.74
CA THR A 17 -2.02 -1.73 15.58
C THR A 17 -2.88 -1.69 14.31
N ALA A 18 -3.01 -2.83 13.63
CA ALA A 18 -3.96 -3.02 12.54
C ALA A 18 -4.82 -4.25 12.80
N HIS A 19 -6.14 -4.13 12.65
CA HIS A 19 -7.07 -5.23 12.88
C HIS A 19 -7.22 -6.05 11.59
N PRO A 20 -6.87 -7.35 11.56
CA PRO A 20 -6.91 -8.15 10.34
C PRO A 20 -8.29 -8.16 9.66
N ASP A 21 -9.35 -8.45 10.43
CA ASP A 21 -10.71 -8.49 9.87
C ASP A 21 -11.23 -7.12 9.42
N GLY A 22 -10.81 -6.04 10.10
CA GLY A 22 -11.17 -4.68 9.70
C GLY A 22 -10.50 -4.27 8.39
N CYS A 23 -9.22 -4.62 8.22
CA CYS A 23 -8.52 -4.45 6.94
C CYS A 23 -9.19 -5.28 5.83
N ALA A 24 -9.57 -6.53 6.13
CA ALA A 24 -10.26 -7.38 5.17
C ALA A 24 -11.62 -6.80 4.75
N ALA A 25 -12.44 -6.33 5.70
CA ALA A 25 -13.70 -5.67 5.42
C ALA A 25 -13.50 -4.43 4.52
N ASN A 26 -12.51 -3.60 4.82
CA ASN A 26 -12.18 -2.41 4.01
C ASN A 26 -11.75 -2.76 2.57
N VAL A 27 -11.07 -3.89 2.34
CA VAL A 27 -10.76 -4.37 0.98
C VAL A 27 -12.02 -4.83 0.26
N ARG A 28 -12.91 -5.59 0.94
CA ARG A 28 -14.19 -6.04 0.36
C ARG A 28 -15.05 -4.86 -0.06
N GLU A 29 -15.19 -3.86 0.79
CA GLU A 29 -15.97 -2.65 0.50
C GLU A 29 -15.46 -1.91 -0.75
N GLN A 30 -14.13 -1.78 -0.91
CA GLN A 30 -13.54 -1.18 -2.11
C GLN A 30 -13.84 -2.01 -3.37
N ILE A 31 -13.73 -3.33 -3.29
CA ILE A 31 -14.06 -4.23 -4.40
C ILE A 31 -15.54 -4.13 -4.77
N GLU A 32 -16.44 -4.07 -3.80
CA GLU A 32 -17.88 -3.86 -4.05
C GLU A 32 -18.15 -2.54 -4.77
N VAL A 33 -17.44 -1.46 -4.41
CA VAL A 33 -17.54 -0.17 -5.12
C VAL A 33 -17.09 -0.32 -6.57
N ILE A 34 -15.99 -1.02 -6.83
CA ILE A 34 -15.48 -1.28 -8.18
C ILE A 34 -16.50 -2.06 -9.01
N GLU A 35 -17.07 -3.13 -8.45
CA GLU A 35 -18.06 -3.98 -9.12
C GLU A 35 -19.35 -3.22 -9.43
N ARG A 36 -19.82 -2.38 -8.50
CA ARG A 36 -20.98 -1.49 -8.73
C ARG A 36 -20.71 -0.42 -9.80
N GLY A 37 -19.44 -0.06 -10.02
CA GLY A 37 -19.04 0.93 -11.01
C GLY A 37 -19.26 0.48 -12.45
N GLY A 38 -19.33 -0.83 -12.72
CA GLY A 38 -19.60 -1.36 -14.06
C GLY A 38 -18.54 -0.97 -15.09
N LEU A 39 -17.27 -1.08 -14.73
CA LEU A 39 -16.15 -0.67 -15.61
C LEU A 39 -16.10 -1.51 -16.88
N GLU A 40 -15.92 -0.85 -18.03
CA GLU A 40 -15.85 -1.49 -19.35
C GLU A 40 -14.41 -1.57 -19.88
N GLY A 41 -14.13 -2.60 -20.68
CA GLY A 41 -12.81 -2.85 -21.27
C GLY A 41 -12.00 -3.88 -20.50
N SER A 42 -10.73 -4.06 -20.88
CA SER A 42 -9.84 -5.01 -20.22
C SER A 42 -8.40 -4.50 -20.18
N ILE A 43 -7.69 -4.92 -19.15
CA ILE A 43 -6.24 -4.73 -19.01
C ILE A 43 -5.66 -6.14 -18.89
N GLY A 44 -4.59 -6.45 -19.65
CA GLY A 44 -3.96 -7.78 -19.58
C GLY A 44 -3.13 -7.93 -18.32
N THR A 45 -2.07 -7.13 -18.18
CA THR A 45 -1.18 -7.14 -17.01
C THR A 45 -0.97 -5.74 -16.44
N ALA A 46 -1.16 -5.61 -15.12
CA ALA A 46 -0.91 -4.39 -14.37
C ALA A 46 0.24 -4.59 -13.37
N LEU A 47 1.24 -3.69 -13.40
CA LEU A 47 2.29 -3.60 -12.39
C LEU A 47 2.05 -2.37 -11.51
N VAL A 48 1.90 -2.56 -10.20
CA VAL A 48 1.59 -1.50 -9.24
C VAL A 48 2.65 -1.42 -8.14
N VAL A 49 3.46 -0.37 -8.14
CA VAL A 49 4.47 -0.11 -7.10
C VAL A 49 3.84 0.74 -5.99
N GLY A 50 3.83 0.22 -4.75
CA GLY A 50 3.08 0.81 -3.64
C GLY A 50 1.64 0.31 -3.52
N SER A 51 1.42 -0.99 -3.75
CA SER A 51 0.11 -1.62 -3.96
C SER A 51 -0.69 -2.01 -2.70
N THR A 52 -0.19 -1.73 -1.50
CA THR A 52 -0.70 -2.33 -0.26
C THR A 52 -1.63 -1.42 0.54
N THR A 53 -1.57 -0.10 0.32
CA THR A 53 -2.43 0.88 0.98
C THR A 53 -2.79 2.06 0.05
N GLY A 54 -3.76 2.87 0.47
CA GLY A 54 -4.09 4.14 -0.18
C GLY A 54 -4.40 4.01 -1.67
N TYR A 55 -3.95 4.98 -2.46
CA TYR A 55 -4.21 5.01 -3.91
C TYR A 55 -3.61 3.82 -4.66
N GLY A 56 -2.47 3.30 -4.23
CA GLY A 56 -1.87 2.16 -4.92
C GLY A 56 -2.65 0.87 -4.71
N LEU A 57 -3.20 0.66 -3.51
CA LEU A 57 -4.17 -0.43 -3.28
C LEU A 57 -5.43 -0.24 -4.14
N ALA A 58 -6.02 0.96 -4.10
CA ALA A 58 -7.23 1.24 -4.88
C ALA A 58 -7.01 1.00 -6.37
N SER A 59 -5.87 1.43 -6.92
CA SER A 59 -5.50 1.18 -8.32
C SER A 59 -5.30 -0.31 -8.61
N ALA A 60 -4.59 -1.04 -7.74
CA ALA A 60 -4.37 -2.48 -7.92
C ALA A 60 -5.69 -3.28 -7.87
N LEU A 61 -6.60 -2.92 -6.96
CA LEU A 61 -7.93 -3.52 -6.90
C LEU A 61 -8.76 -3.16 -8.15
N THR A 62 -8.72 -1.90 -8.59
CA THR A 62 -9.45 -1.44 -9.78
C THR A 62 -8.97 -2.17 -11.04
N THR A 63 -7.65 -2.31 -11.25
CA THR A 63 -7.11 -3.03 -12.40
C THR A 63 -7.50 -4.51 -12.36
N CYS A 64 -7.43 -5.14 -11.18
CA CYS A 64 -7.72 -6.56 -11.04
C CYS A 64 -9.22 -6.89 -11.13
N PHE A 65 -10.03 -6.30 -10.24
CA PHE A 65 -11.45 -6.62 -10.08
C PHE A 65 -12.36 -5.85 -11.04
N GLY A 66 -11.91 -4.71 -11.56
CA GLY A 66 -12.67 -3.90 -12.51
C GLY A 66 -12.37 -4.25 -13.97
N TYR A 67 -11.09 -4.42 -14.31
CA TYR A 67 -10.65 -4.65 -15.70
C TYR A 67 -10.12 -6.06 -15.97
N GLY A 68 -10.15 -6.95 -14.97
CA GLY A 68 -9.70 -8.34 -15.11
C GLY A 68 -8.19 -8.53 -15.23
N ALA A 69 -7.38 -7.53 -14.84
CA ALA A 69 -5.94 -7.57 -15.02
C ALA A 69 -5.27 -8.60 -14.13
N LYS A 70 -4.27 -9.29 -14.70
CA LYS A 70 -3.24 -9.97 -13.91
C LYS A 70 -2.41 -8.91 -13.21
N THR A 71 -2.57 -8.79 -11.90
CA THR A 71 -2.01 -7.69 -11.12
C THR A 71 -0.81 -8.17 -10.32
N LEU A 72 0.37 -7.60 -10.62
CA LEU A 72 1.58 -7.75 -9.82
C LEU A 72 1.80 -6.46 -9.03
N GLY A 73 1.72 -6.56 -7.71
CA GLY A 73 1.97 -5.47 -6.78
C GLY A 73 3.37 -5.54 -6.17
N VAL A 74 3.89 -4.38 -5.77
CA VAL A 74 5.02 -4.27 -4.84
C VAL A 74 4.56 -3.51 -3.61
N GLY A 75 4.90 -4.01 -2.43
CA GLY A 75 4.63 -3.38 -1.13
C GLY A 75 5.83 -3.51 -0.20
N PHE A 76 5.83 -2.76 0.91
CA PHE A 76 6.87 -2.90 1.93
C PHE A 76 6.24 -2.86 3.32
N GLU A 77 5.78 -4.03 3.74
CA GLU A 77 4.91 -4.23 4.89
C GLU A 77 5.55 -5.16 5.91
N LYS A 78 5.09 -5.06 7.16
CA LYS A 78 5.54 -5.94 8.24
C LYS A 78 4.50 -7.02 8.49
N GLU A 79 4.97 -8.25 8.49
CA GLU A 79 4.19 -9.40 8.91
C GLU A 79 3.89 -9.32 10.42
N PRO A 80 2.76 -9.89 10.86
CA PRO A 80 2.51 -10.07 12.28
C PRO A 80 3.52 -11.03 12.94
N THR A 81 3.83 -10.75 14.20
CA THR A 81 4.61 -11.62 15.09
C THR A 81 3.72 -12.18 16.20
N ASP A 82 4.25 -13.04 17.07
CA ASP A 82 3.47 -13.62 18.17
C ASP A 82 2.91 -12.56 19.15
N ASP A 83 3.58 -11.41 19.27
CA ASP A 83 3.27 -10.34 20.21
C ASP A 83 2.69 -9.07 19.55
N LYS A 84 2.71 -8.96 18.21
CA LYS A 84 2.33 -7.74 17.49
C LYS A 84 1.57 -8.05 16.21
N THR A 85 0.56 -7.23 15.93
CA THR A 85 -0.09 -7.20 14.62
C THR A 85 0.90 -6.76 13.55
N GLY A 86 0.67 -7.19 12.31
CA GLY A 86 1.33 -6.65 11.13
C GLY A 86 0.85 -5.24 10.81
N THR A 87 1.41 -4.67 9.74
CA THR A 87 0.91 -3.40 9.20
C THR A 87 -0.41 -3.61 8.45
N ALA A 88 -1.21 -2.55 8.31
CA ALA A 88 -2.49 -2.64 7.59
C ALA A 88 -2.31 -3.13 6.15
N GLY A 89 -1.25 -2.69 5.47
CA GLY A 89 -0.97 -3.09 4.10
C GLY A 89 -0.67 -4.58 3.93
N TRP A 90 -0.13 -5.25 4.96
CA TRP A 90 0.05 -6.70 4.97
C TRP A 90 -1.30 -7.42 4.89
N TYR A 91 -2.23 -7.04 5.76
CA TYR A 91 -3.57 -7.63 5.81
C TYR A 91 -4.40 -7.29 4.57
N ASN A 92 -4.28 -6.07 4.05
CA ASN A 92 -4.94 -5.66 2.82
C ASN A 92 -4.51 -6.53 1.62
N ALA A 93 -3.20 -6.73 1.45
CA ALA A 93 -2.66 -7.55 0.37
C ALA A 93 -3.07 -9.03 0.48
N ALA A 94 -3.09 -9.56 1.70
CA ALA A 94 -3.56 -10.92 1.96
C ALA A 94 -5.03 -11.11 1.57
N GLU A 95 -5.91 -10.16 1.94
CA GLU A 95 -7.33 -10.25 1.57
C GLU A 95 -7.56 -10.07 0.07
N ALA A 96 -6.86 -9.11 -0.56
CA ALA A 96 -6.95 -8.90 -2.00
C ALA A 96 -6.54 -10.16 -2.77
N SER A 97 -5.45 -10.82 -2.35
CA SER A 97 -4.99 -12.07 -2.95
C SER A 97 -5.98 -13.22 -2.75
N ARG A 98 -6.55 -13.35 -1.54
CA ARG A 98 -7.59 -14.35 -1.24
C ARG A 98 -8.82 -14.18 -2.14
N LEU A 99 -9.35 -12.96 -2.22
CA LEU A 99 -10.54 -12.66 -3.03
C LEU A 99 -10.28 -12.82 -4.53
N ALA A 100 -9.10 -12.43 -5.01
CA ALA A 100 -8.73 -12.63 -6.40
C ALA A 100 -8.68 -14.13 -6.73
N HIS A 101 -8.05 -14.94 -5.88
CA HIS A 101 -7.98 -16.39 -6.06
C HIS A 101 -9.38 -17.04 -6.11
N GLU A 102 -10.29 -16.65 -5.20
CA GLU A 102 -11.67 -17.14 -5.17
C GLU A 102 -12.46 -16.82 -6.44
N ARG A 103 -12.09 -15.75 -7.13
CA ARG A 103 -12.70 -15.31 -8.39
C ARG A 103 -11.92 -15.76 -9.64
N GLY A 104 -10.87 -16.57 -9.48
CA GLY A 104 -10.02 -17.03 -10.58
C GLY A 104 -9.17 -15.92 -11.21
N LEU A 105 -8.98 -14.80 -10.50
CA LEU A 105 -8.13 -13.68 -10.92
C LEU A 105 -6.69 -13.87 -10.41
N THR A 106 -5.73 -13.25 -11.09
CA THR A 106 -4.33 -13.24 -10.68
C THR A 106 -4.00 -11.95 -9.93
N TYR A 107 -3.75 -12.05 -8.63
CA TYR A 107 -3.25 -10.96 -7.79
C TYR A 107 -2.10 -11.45 -6.91
N ARG A 108 -0.89 -10.92 -7.14
CA ARG A 108 0.31 -11.25 -6.38
C ARG A 108 0.99 -9.98 -5.88
N THR A 109 1.50 -9.99 -4.66
CA THR A 109 2.31 -8.89 -4.12
C THR A 109 3.72 -9.39 -3.78
N ILE A 110 4.74 -8.68 -4.25
CA ILE A 110 6.13 -8.82 -3.80
C ILE A 110 6.34 -7.85 -2.63
N ASN A 111 6.78 -8.38 -1.48
CA ASN A 111 7.02 -7.58 -0.28
C ASN A 111 8.52 -7.26 -0.16
N GLY A 112 8.93 -6.04 -0.51
CA GLY A 112 10.32 -5.63 -0.54
C GLY A 112 10.51 -4.13 -0.78
N ASP A 113 11.72 -3.63 -0.54
CA ASP A 113 12.05 -2.24 -0.83
C ASP A 113 12.07 -2.02 -2.34
N ALA A 114 11.06 -1.34 -2.88
CA ALA A 114 10.96 -1.05 -4.31
C ALA A 114 12.15 -0.23 -4.85
N PHE A 115 12.94 0.43 -4.00
CA PHE A 115 14.17 1.10 -4.41
C PHE A 115 15.34 0.14 -4.60
N ASP A 116 15.32 -1.04 -3.98
CA ASP A 116 16.37 -2.06 -4.06
C ASP A 116 16.44 -2.68 -5.47
N PRO A 117 17.62 -2.77 -6.10
CA PRO A 117 17.81 -3.53 -7.33
C PRO A 117 17.36 -4.99 -7.24
N ALA A 118 17.52 -5.65 -6.10
CA ALA A 118 17.08 -7.04 -5.92
C ALA A 118 15.56 -7.19 -6.03
N THR A 119 14.79 -6.29 -5.42
CA THR A 119 13.33 -6.27 -5.54
C THR A 119 12.90 -5.98 -6.98
N LYS A 120 13.61 -5.11 -7.71
CA LYS A 120 13.34 -4.91 -9.15
C LYS A 120 13.60 -6.17 -9.95
N GLN A 121 14.67 -6.90 -9.65
CA GLN A 121 14.99 -8.15 -10.32
C GLN A 121 13.91 -9.20 -10.04
N GLU A 122 13.46 -9.33 -8.79
CA GLU A 122 12.36 -10.24 -8.43
C GLU A 122 11.06 -9.92 -9.19
N VAL A 123 10.73 -8.64 -9.35
CA VAL A 123 9.58 -8.20 -10.16
C VAL A 123 9.75 -8.61 -11.63
N ILE A 124 10.94 -8.38 -12.20
CA ILE A 124 11.25 -8.75 -13.59
C ILE A 124 11.13 -10.26 -13.79
N ASP A 125 11.67 -11.04 -12.85
CA ASP A 125 11.64 -12.50 -12.90
C ASP A 125 10.21 -13.03 -12.77
N ALA A 126 9.42 -12.45 -11.86
CA ALA A 126 8.01 -12.78 -11.72
C ALA A 126 7.21 -12.50 -13.01
N LEU A 127 7.46 -11.36 -13.67
CA LEU A 127 6.82 -11.02 -14.95
C LEU A 127 7.20 -12.01 -16.07
N LYS A 128 8.44 -12.51 -16.06
CA LYS A 128 8.96 -13.44 -17.08
C LYS A 128 8.61 -14.91 -16.83
N ALA A 129 8.22 -15.28 -15.61
CA ALA A 129 7.94 -16.67 -15.24
C ALA A 129 6.72 -17.30 -15.95
N GLY A 130 5.95 -16.50 -16.72
CA GLY A 130 4.87 -16.98 -17.58
C GLY A 130 3.45 -16.82 -17.00
N ASP A 131 3.34 -16.56 -15.71
CA ASP A 131 2.05 -16.26 -15.07
C ASP A 131 1.50 -14.91 -15.53
N PHE A 132 2.38 -13.99 -15.90
CA PHE A 132 2.06 -12.64 -16.38
C PHE A 132 2.42 -12.48 -17.87
N GLY A 133 1.84 -11.47 -18.51
CA GLY A 133 2.18 -11.05 -19.86
C GLY A 133 3.01 -9.76 -19.88
N PRO A 134 3.19 -9.14 -21.06
CA PRO A 134 3.69 -7.78 -21.16
C PRO A 134 2.90 -6.85 -20.26
N VAL A 135 3.58 -5.92 -19.58
CA VAL A 135 2.92 -4.93 -18.73
C VAL A 135 2.21 -3.91 -19.62
N ASP A 136 0.89 -3.88 -19.54
CA ASP A 136 0.07 -2.89 -20.26
C ASP A 136 -0.04 -1.59 -19.46
N VAL A 137 -0.08 -1.69 -18.13
CA VAL A 137 -0.21 -0.55 -17.22
C VAL A 137 0.82 -0.64 -16.11
N PHE A 138 1.59 0.44 -15.96
CA PHE A 138 2.53 0.63 -14.85
C PHE A 138 2.09 1.80 -13.98
N ILE A 139 1.82 1.52 -12.69
CA ILE A 139 1.40 2.50 -11.70
C ILE A 139 2.49 2.66 -10.65
N TYR A 140 2.94 3.89 -10.43
CA TYR A 140 3.94 4.23 -9.41
C TYR A 140 3.31 5.08 -8.30
N SER A 141 2.86 4.41 -7.24
CA SER A 141 2.13 5.02 -6.11
C SER A 141 2.90 4.82 -4.79
N LEU A 142 4.20 5.12 -4.80
CA LEU A 142 5.07 4.93 -3.64
C LEU A 142 5.12 6.20 -2.77
N ALA A 143 4.82 6.04 -1.48
CA ALA A 143 5.05 7.07 -0.47
C ALA A 143 6.03 6.53 0.59
N ALA A 144 7.26 7.07 0.61
CA ALA A 144 8.29 6.64 1.56
C ALA A 144 9.03 7.85 2.13
N PRO A 145 9.30 7.86 3.46
CA PRO A 145 10.03 8.96 4.09
C PRO A 145 11.53 8.91 3.82
N ARG A 146 12.04 7.81 3.26
CA ARG A 146 13.45 7.61 2.96
C ARG A 146 13.66 6.69 1.76
N ARG A 147 14.81 6.84 1.11
CA ARG A 147 15.27 6.00 0.01
C ARG A 147 16.73 5.62 0.25
N LYS A 148 17.03 4.33 0.16
CA LYS A 148 18.41 3.84 0.10
C LYS A 148 18.87 3.79 -1.36
N GLY A 149 19.96 4.48 -1.68
CA GLY A 149 20.62 4.47 -2.98
C GLY A 149 21.43 3.19 -3.20
N ALA A 150 21.76 2.89 -4.46
CA ALA A 150 22.57 1.73 -4.81
C ALA A 150 24.02 1.81 -4.27
N ASP A 151 24.50 3.04 -4.03
CA ASP A 151 25.77 3.37 -3.38
C ASP A 151 25.71 3.26 -1.84
N GLY A 152 24.55 2.93 -1.28
CA GLY A 152 24.31 2.88 0.17
C GLY A 152 23.87 4.20 0.79
N THR A 153 23.85 5.31 0.04
CA THR A 153 23.42 6.62 0.53
C THR A 153 21.94 6.60 0.92
N VAL A 154 21.60 7.05 2.12
CA VAL A 154 20.21 7.13 2.58
C VAL A 154 19.72 8.58 2.49
N TRP A 155 18.78 8.81 1.58
CA TRP A 155 18.08 10.07 1.42
C TRP A 155 16.85 10.08 2.32
N ASN A 156 16.63 11.15 3.08
CA ASN A 156 15.44 11.34 3.90
C ASN A 156 14.62 12.50 3.33
N SER A 157 13.31 12.28 3.18
CA SER A 157 12.37 13.33 2.81
C SER A 157 12.11 14.22 4.02
N VAL A 158 12.00 15.52 3.77
CA VAL A 158 11.54 16.51 4.74
C VAL A 158 10.32 17.23 4.17
N LEU A 159 9.34 17.49 5.02
CA LEU A 159 8.18 18.31 4.69
C LEU A 159 8.39 19.68 5.34
N LYS A 160 9.16 20.54 4.66
CA LYS A 160 9.56 21.88 5.11
C LYS A 160 9.35 22.91 3.99
N PRO A 161 9.10 24.18 4.34
CA PRO A 161 9.09 25.25 3.34
C PRO A 161 10.50 25.47 2.76
N ILE A 162 10.56 26.14 1.61
CA ILE A 162 11.81 26.64 1.03
C ILE A 162 11.85 28.15 1.23
N GLY A 163 12.95 28.66 1.78
CA GLY A 163 13.11 30.07 2.08
C GLY A 163 12.67 30.38 3.51
N GLU A 164 11.46 30.93 3.67
CA GLU A 164 10.97 31.41 4.97
C GLU A 164 10.19 30.33 5.75
N PRO A 165 10.17 30.39 7.09
CA PRO A 165 9.34 29.51 7.92
C PRO A 165 7.85 29.61 7.59
N TYR A 166 7.13 28.50 7.75
CA TYR A 166 5.68 28.45 7.67
C TYR A 166 5.07 28.62 9.06
N HIS A 167 4.05 29.48 9.16
CA HIS A 167 3.19 29.61 10.34
C HIS A 167 1.73 29.51 9.91
N GLY A 168 0.95 28.68 10.59
CA GLY A 168 -0.48 28.60 10.33
C GLY A 168 -1.20 27.56 11.16
N LYS A 169 -2.50 27.41 10.88
CA LYS A 169 -3.37 26.53 11.64
C LYS A 169 -3.13 25.05 11.30
N ALA A 170 -3.12 24.22 12.33
CA ALA A 170 -3.14 22.77 12.25
C ALA A 170 -4.30 22.21 13.10
N PHE A 171 -4.61 20.93 12.92
CA PHE A 171 -5.56 20.22 13.77
C PHE A 171 -4.81 19.16 14.57
N ASP A 172 -4.83 19.26 15.90
CA ASP A 172 -4.22 18.28 16.78
C ASP A 172 -5.21 17.14 17.05
N LEU A 173 -4.91 15.95 16.51
CA LEU A 173 -5.73 14.75 16.69
C LEU A 173 -5.77 14.21 18.12
N ARG A 174 -4.88 14.66 19.02
CA ARG A 174 -4.86 14.22 20.42
C ARG A 174 -5.80 15.02 21.30
N SER A 175 -5.83 16.34 21.10
CA SER A 175 -6.71 17.24 21.83
C SER A 175 -8.01 17.53 21.09
N GLU A 176 -8.10 17.15 19.81
CA GLU A 176 -9.23 17.42 18.91
C GLU A 176 -9.51 18.93 18.75
N THR A 177 -8.44 19.73 18.73
CA THR A 177 -8.53 21.20 18.63
C THR A 177 -7.70 21.75 17.49
N VAL A 178 -8.13 22.90 16.96
CA VAL A 178 -7.29 23.73 16.09
C VAL A 178 -6.16 24.34 16.92
N SER A 179 -4.93 24.20 16.45
CA SER A 179 -3.71 24.75 17.03
C SER A 179 -2.95 25.59 16.01
N GLU A 180 -1.99 26.38 16.46
CA GLU A 180 -1.01 27.03 15.58
C GLU A 180 0.21 26.11 15.45
N ALA A 181 0.72 25.98 14.24
CA ALA A 181 1.90 25.19 13.90
C ALA A 181 2.93 26.06 13.18
N SER A 182 4.19 25.84 13.54
CA SER A 182 5.35 26.48 12.91
C SER A 182 6.26 25.41 12.34
N ILE A 183 6.70 25.58 11.09
CA ILE A 183 7.65 24.69 10.43
C ILE A 183 8.82 25.55 9.94
N GLU A 184 9.99 25.33 10.53
CA GLU A 184 11.24 25.95 10.06
C GLU A 184 11.61 25.46 8.66
N ALA A 185 12.24 26.35 7.88
CA ALA A 185 12.84 26.00 6.59
C ALA A 185 13.96 24.95 6.71
#